data_AF-A0A813HJ73-F1
#
_entry.id   AF-A0A813HJ73-F1
#
_cell.length_a   1.000
_cell.length_b   1.000
_cell.length_c   1.000
_cell.angle_alpha   90.00
_cell.angle_beta   90.00
_cell.angle_gamma   90.00
#
_symmetry.space_group_name_H-M   'P 1'
#
loop_
_entity.id
_entity.type
_entity.pdbx_description
1 polymer ?
#
loop_
_entity_poly.entity_id
_entity_poly.type
_entity_poly.pdbx_seq_one_letter_code
_entity_poly.pdbx_strand_id
1 'polypeptide(L)'
;MFLAWSPWHLSRNTSAELHQHIAAAGKHRSIRSAGAAEVLSFFKPAPNTEKFQRPLRELQAVGEQLLRFAMKLGTVIIVTNAMDPWVETSCRNFLPQLLPLVSQLPVIYARSIYEAQGVDPLRSTARSSSPSSTRVPLPGLYAANGQNRLSSFNTKLAQQRCAEEMSPQKWKEVAFSLEINGFYSRYAHQSWKNVISIGDSIFERDAVRRVVVQRPDQKKKCRTKTLKLFDDPEIEELIAQVKVVQDVLNVMVQYDGDLDIEIDEDDLKLEGGCIVEIFLLSIIMGATGSLFRNTVAVV
;
A
#
# COMPACT_ATOMS: atom_id res chain seq x y z
N MET A 1 5.69 -7.75 -0.05
CA MET A 1 6.22 -7.66 -1.43
C MET A 1 5.02 -7.44 -2.32
N PHE A 2 4.94 -6.26 -2.92
CA PHE A 2 3.77 -5.84 -3.65
C PHE A 2 4.10 -5.16 -4.94
N LEU A 3 3.45 -5.64 -5.99
CA LEU A 3 3.04 -4.87 -7.16
C LEU A 3 1.56 -4.49 -6.91
N ALA A 4 1.31 -3.49 -6.06
CA ALA A 4 -0.03 -2.94 -5.83
C ALA A 4 -0.07 -1.50 -6.32
N TRP A 5 -0.36 -1.33 -7.62
CA TRP A 5 -0.78 -0.04 -8.13
C TRP A 5 -2.08 0.37 -7.43
N SER A 6 -2.04 1.50 -6.74
CA SER A 6 -3.23 2.08 -6.12
C SER A 6 -4.30 2.39 -7.18
N PRO A 7 -5.61 2.15 -6.92
CA PRO A 7 -6.69 2.42 -7.88
C PRO A 7 -6.90 3.89 -8.26
N TRP A 8 -6.11 4.81 -7.71
CA TRP A 8 -6.43 6.24 -7.68
C TRP A 8 -6.17 7.00 -8.99
N HIS A 9 -5.62 6.36 -10.02
CA HIS A 9 -5.20 7.07 -11.23
C HIS A 9 -5.52 6.40 -12.59
N LEU A 10 -6.54 5.53 -12.65
CA LEU A 10 -7.28 5.30 -13.91
C LEU A 10 -8.45 6.28 -14.13
N SER A 11 -8.64 7.24 -13.22
CA SER A 11 -9.67 8.28 -13.32
C SER A 11 -9.14 9.65 -12.94
N ARG A 12 -8.29 10.23 -13.79
CA ARG A 12 -8.19 11.70 -13.86
C ARG A 12 -8.64 12.29 -15.20
N ASN A 13 -9.12 11.48 -16.14
CA ASN A 13 -9.67 12.00 -17.40
C ASN A 13 -10.96 11.34 -17.91
N THR A 14 -11.71 10.60 -17.08
CA THR A 14 -12.92 9.91 -17.57
C THR A 14 -14.16 9.97 -16.68
N SER A 15 -14.09 10.44 -15.43
CA SER A 15 -15.32 10.50 -14.60
C SER A 15 -16.18 11.75 -14.81
N ALA A 16 -15.64 12.84 -15.37
CA ALA A 16 -16.41 14.08 -15.58
C ALA A 16 -17.02 14.20 -17.00
N GLU A 17 -16.49 13.48 -17.99
CA GLU A 17 -16.96 13.57 -19.39
C GLU A 17 -17.93 12.45 -19.82
N LEU A 18 -18.07 11.38 -19.03
CA LEU A 18 -18.91 10.22 -19.39
C LEU A 18 -20.41 10.39 -19.08
N HIS A 19 -20.81 11.44 -18.37
CA HIS A 19 -22.23 11.70 -18.06
C HIS A 19 -22.89 12.76 -18.95
N GLN A 20 -22.17 13.35 -19.92
CA GLN A 20 -22.69 14.43 -20.76
C GLN A 20 -22.82 14.11 -22.27
N HIS A 21 -22.41 12.92 -22.73
CA HIS A 21 -22.38 12.57 -24.17
C HIS A 21 -23.36 11.48 -24.63
N ILE A 22 -24.38 11.12 -23.85
CA ILE A 22 -25.43 10.18 -24.29
C ILE A 22 -26.66 10.89 -24.92
N ALA A 23 -26.71 12.23 -24.95
CA ALA A 23 -27.92 12.95 -25.39
C ALA A 23 -27.85 13.71 -26.73
N ALA A 24 -26.72 13.76 -27.45
CA ALA A 24 -26.68 14.49 -28.72
C ALA A 24 -25.58 14.00 -29.66
N ALA A 25 -25.97 13.28 -30.72
CA ALA A 25 -25.49 13.47 -32.10
C ALA A 25 -25.81 12.25 -32.97
N GLY A 26 -27.05 12.18 -33.46
CA GLY A 26 -27.32 11.55 -34.75
C GLY A 26 -26.95 12.52 -35.87
N LYS A 27 -25.85 12.28 -36.60
CA LYS A 27 -25.70 12.54 -38.05
C LYS A 27 -24.26 12.27 -38.55
N HIS A 28 -24.18 11.37 -39.53
CA HIS A 28 -23.22 11.28 -40.64
C HIS A 28 -21.98 12.22 -40.65
N ARG A 29 -20.77 11.62 -40.66
CA ARG A 29 -19.81 11.71 -41.78
C ARG A 29 -18.63 10.74 -41.62
N SER A 30 -18.43 9.93 -42.65
CA SER A 30 -17.22 9.14 -42.90
C SER A 30 -16.06 10.07 -43.28
N ILE A 31 -15.00 10.13 -42.46
CA ILE A 31 -13.65 10.58 -42.85
C ILE A 31 -12.59 9.87 -41.98
N ARG A 32 -11.81 8.98 -42.63
CA ARG A 32 -10.45 8.49 -42.30
C ARG A 32 -10.26 7.64 -41.03
N SER A 33 -9.97 6.34 -41.27
CA SER A 33 -9.32 5.44 -40.32
C SER A 33 -7.86 5.86 -40.06
N ALA A 34 -7.66 6.74 -39.08
CA ALA A 34 -6.39 6.84 -38.37
C ALA A 34 -6.49 5.93 -37.15
N GLY A 35 -5.51 5.04 -36.96
CA GLY A 35 -5.55 3.96 -35.98
C GLY A 35 -5.97 4.43 -34.59
N ALA A 36 -7.00 3.78 -34.02
CA ALA A 36 -7.36 3.99 -32.63
C ALA A 36 -6.13 3.71 -31.78
N ALA A 37 -5.67 4.70 -31.00
CA ALA A 37 -4.59 4.51 -30.05
C ALA A 37 -4.94 3.31 -29.16
N GLU A 38 -4.05 2.32 -29.07
CA GLU A 38 -4.24 1.17 -28.18
C GLU A 38 -4.18 1.65 -26.73
N VAL A 39 -5.33 1.75 -26.08
CA VAL A 39 -5.45 2.18 -24.67
C VAL A 39 -5.54 0.94 -23.77
N LEU A 40 -4.76 0.93 -22.69
CA LEU A 40 -4.84 -0.10 -21.65
C LEU A 40 -6.17 -0.01 -20.91
N SER A 41 -6.78 -1.16 -20.63
CA SER A 41 -8.00 -1.26 -19.84
C SER A 41 -7.79 -2.28 -18.74
N PHE A 42 -8.07 -1.89 -17.49
CA PHE A 42 -7.92 -2.81 -16.35
C PHE A 42 -8.74 -4.10 -16.50
N PHE A 43 -9.91 -4.02 -17.15
CA PHE A 43 -10.83 -5.15 -17.30
C PHE A 43 -10.57 -6.00 -18.55
N LYS A 44 -9.50 -5.72 -19.30
CA LYS A 44 -9.12 -6.48 -20.50
C LYS A 44 -7.64 -6.87 -20.42
N PRO A 45 -7.25 -8.01 -21.02
CA PRO A 45 -5.85 -8.33 -21.19
C PRO A 45 -5.10 -7.21 -21.92
N ALA A 46 -3.83 -7.04 -21.61
CA ALA A 46 -2.97 -6.10 -22.32
C ALA A 46 -2.99 -6.39 -23.85
N PRO A 47 -2.98 -5.36 -24.71
CA PRO A 47 -2.92 -5.55 -26.15
C PRO A 47 -1.75 -6.45 -26.54
N ASN A 48 -1.96 -7.33 -27.52
CA ASN A 48 -0.93 -8.26 -28.00
C ASN A 48 0.07 -7.58 -28.96
N THR A 49 0.54 -6.39 -28.60
CA THR A 49 1.57 -5.66 -29.31
C THR A 49 2.86 -5.68 -28.50
N GLU A 50 4.00 -5.81 -29.17
CA GLU A 50 5.31 -5.93 -28.51
C GLU A 50 5.64 -4.74 -27.61
N LYS A 51 5.06 -3.56 -27.90
CA LYS A 51 5.13 -2.38 -27.04
C LYS A 51 4.71 -2.67 -25.59
N PHE A 52 3.62 -3.42 -25.39
CA PHE A 52 3.14 -3.78 -24.05
C PHE A 52 3.65 -5.15 -23.61
N GLN A 53 3.70 -6.12 -24.51
CA GLN A 53 4.02 -7.50 -24.17
C GLN A 53 5.48 -7.68 -23.74
N ARG A 54 6.44 -7.00 -24.36
CA ARG A 54 7.86 -7.11 -24.00
C ARG A 54 8.12 -6.72 -22.53
N PRO A 55 7.78 -5.50 -22.07
CA PRO A 55 8.06 -5.12 -20.69
C PRO A 55 7.21 -5.91 -19.69
N LEU A 56 5.97 -6.30 -20.01
CA LEU A 56 5.18 -7.18 -19.14
C LEU A 56 5.82 -8.56 -18.97
N ARG A 57 6.39 -9.15 -20.04
CA ARG A 57 7.14 -10.42 -19.92
C ARG A 57 8.35 -10.30 -19.01
N GLU A 58 9.10 -9.20 -19.12
CA GLU A 58 10.24 -8.94 -18.24
C GLU A 58 9.80 -8.76 -16.79
N LEU A 59 8.78 -7.93 -16.54
CA LEU A 59 8.22 -7.70 -15.21
C LEU A 59 7.72 -9.00 -14.56
N GLN A 60 7.05 -9.87 -15.32
CA GLN A 60 6.68 -11.20 -14.83
C GLN A 60 7.90 -12.02 -14.43
N ALA A 61 8.93 -12.07 -15.27
CA ALA A 61 10.11 -12.89 -15.01
C ALA A 61 10.86 -12.44 -13.74
N VAL A 62 11.02 -11.13 -13.53
CA VAL A 62 11.67 -10.60 -12.32
C VAL A 62 10.75 -10.71 -11.09
N GLY A 63 9.45 -10.47 -11.26
CA GLY A 63 8.46 -10.63 -10.19
C GLY A 63 8.35 -12.08 -9.71
N GLU A 64 8.46 -13.05 -10.60
CA GLU A 64 8.40 -14.48 -10.26
C GLU A 64 9.63 -14.89 -9.45
N GLN A 65 10.82 -14.47 -9.90
CA GLN A 65 12.08 -14.73 -9.20
C GLN A 65 12.03 -14.15 -7.79
N LEU A 66 11.58 -12.90 -7.66
CA LEU A 66 11.48 -12.23 -6.38
C LEU A 66 10.47 -12.92 -5.44
N LEU A 67 9.27 -13.29 -5.93
CA LEU A 67 8.25 -13.95 -5.11
C LEU A 67 8.77 -15.30 -4.59
N ARG A 68 9.35 -16.11 -5.49
CA ARG A 68 9.93 -17.41 -5.13
C ARG A 68 11.07 -17.25 -4.13
N PHE A 69 11.89 -16.21 -4.28
CA PHE A 69 12.98 -15.94 -3.36
C PHE A 69 12.45 -15.52 -1.98
N ALA A 70 11.49 -14.59 -1.92
CA ALA A 70 10.85 -14.16 -0.69
C ALA A 70 10.19 -15.34 0.07
N MET A 71 9.51 -16.23 -0.65
CA MET A 71 8.88 -17.43 -0.07
C MET A 71 9.89 -18.42 0.52
N LYS A 72 11.14 -18.46 0.03
CA LYS A 72 12.21 -19.26 0.64
C LYS A 72 12.73 -18.63 1.94
N LEU A 73 12.70 -17.29 2.03
CA LEU A 73 13.21 -16.54 3.18
C LEU A 73 12.19 -16.48 4.33
N GLY A 74 10.89 -16.59 4.05
CA GLY A 74 9.86 -16.58 5.09
C GLY A 74 8.43 -16.57 4.58
N THR A 75 7.49 -16.24 5.48
CA THR A 75 6.08 -16.12 5.14
C THR A 75 5.83 -14.81 4.37
N VAL A 76 5.22 -14.92 3.18
CA VAL A 76 4.87 -13.80 2.32
C VAL A 76 3.36 -13.62 2.32
N ILE A 77 2.91 -12.38 2.53
CA ILE A 77 1.49 -11.99 2.54
C ILE A 77 1.33 -10.75 1.68
N ILE A 78 0.21 -10.71 0.96
CA ILE A 78 -0.21 -9.62 0.08
C ILE A 78 -1.37 -8.88 0.76
N VAL A 79 -1.10 -7.83 1.55
CA VAL A 79 -2.07 -6.81 2.01
C VAL A 79 -2.26 -5.55 1.11
N THR A 80 -3.43 -5.36 0.49
CA THR A 80 -3.73 -4.22 -0.42
C THR A 80 -4.93 -3.39 0.03
N ASN A 81 -4.95 -2.10 -0.31
CA ASN A 81 -6.12 -1.22 -0.12
C ASN A 81 -7.12 -1.25 -1.29
N ALA A 82 -6.82 -2.00 -2.35
CA ALA A 82 -7.74 -2.20 -3.47
C ALA A 82 -8.99 -2.99 -3.03
N MET A 83 -9.97 -3.08 -3.93
CA MET A 83 -11.16 -3.92 -3.72
C MET A 83 -10.89 -5.35 -4.21
N ASP A 84 -11.50 -6.35 -3.59
CA ASP A 84 -11.55 -7.69 -4.15
C ASP A 84 -12.33 -7.70 -5.48
N PRO A 85 -11.90 -8.43 -6.54
CA PRO A 85 -10.71 -9.27 -6.67
C PRO A 85 -9.58 -8.58 -7.48
N TRP A 86 -9.15 -7.38 -7.09
CA TRP A 86 -8.22 -6.56 -7.88
C TRP A 86 -6.87 -7.23 -8.17
N VAL A 87 -6.27 -7.91 -7.18
CA VAL A 87 -4.94 -8.53 -7.36
C VAL A 87 -5.00 -9.65 -8.38
N GLU A 88 -6.01 -10.51 -8.28
CA GLU A 88 -6.21 -11.62 -9.20
C GLU A 88 -6.52 -11.12 -10.62
N THR A 89 -7.39 -10.11 -10.73
CA THR A 89 -7.75 -9.49 -12.02
C THR A 89 -6.54 -8.83 -12.69
N SER A 90 -5.72 -8.12 -11.90
CA SER A 90 -4.48 -7.50 -12.38
C SER A 90 -3.50 -8.55 -12.90
N CYS A 91 -3.26 -9.62 -12.14
CA CYS A 91 -2.40 -10.72 -12.57
C CYS A 91 -2.95 -11.37 -13.84
N ARG A 92 -4.24 -11.69 -13.91
CA ARG A 92 -4.86 -12.31 -15.09
C ARG A 92 -4.66 -11.48 -16.36
N ASN A 93 -4.78 -10.16 -16.27
CA ASN A 93 -4.80 -9.29 -17.44
C ASN A 93 -3.40 -8.79 -17.86
N PHE A 94 -2.49 -8.61 -16.91
CA PHE A 94 -1.18 -8.00 -17.15
C PHE A 94 -0.01 -8.94 -16.85
N LEU A 95 -0.14 -9.82 -15.86
CA LEU A 95 0.94 -10.70 -15.39
C LEU A 95 0.50 -12.17 -15.25
N PRO A 96 -0.10 -12.80 -16.28
CA PRO A 96 -0.73 -14.11 -16.17
C PRO A 96 0.21 -15.23 -15.70
N GLN A 97 1.52 -15.13 -15.95
CA GLN A 97 2.51 -16.12 -15.49
C GLN A 97 2.72 -16.08 -13.97
N LEU A 98 2.46 -14.94 -13.32
CA LEU A 98 2.52 -14.83 -11.86
C LEU A 98 1.28 -15.36 -11.17
N LEU A 99 0.15 -15.46 -11.87
CA LEU A 99 -1.13 -15.83 -11.28
C LEU A 99 -1.06 -17.15 -10.48
N PRO A 100 -0.47 -18.26 -10.97
CA PRO A 100 -0.37 -19.50 -10.20
C PRO A 100 0.43 -19.36 -8.90
N LEU A 101 1.42 -18.46 -8.86
CA LEU A 101 2.23 -18.20 -7.68
C LEU A 101 1.50 -17.28 -6.70
N VAL A 102 0.89 -16.21 -7.20
CA VAL A 102 0.12 -15.25 -6.40
C VAL A 102 -1.10 -15.92 -5.76
N SER A 103 -1.77 -16.85 -6.44
CA SER A 103 -2.91 -17.61 -5.89
C SER A 103 -2.53 -18.53 -4.71
N GLN A 104 -1.24 -18.82 -4.51
CA GLN A 104 -0.76 -19.57 -3.34
C GLN A 104 -0.50 -18.69 -2.12
N LEU A 105 -0.48 -17.36 -2.31
CA LEU A 105 -0.19 -16.40 -1.25
C LEU A 105 -1.49 -15.89 -0.61
N PRO A 106 -1.52 -15.65 0.70
CA PRO A 106 -2.64 -14.96 1.33
C PRO A 106 -2.75 -13.53 0.79
N VAL A 107 -3.89 -13.21 0.18
CA VAL A 107 -4.25 -11.86 -0.28
C VAL A 107 -5.29 -11.26 0.66
N ILE A 108 -4.92 -10.18 1.33
CA ILE A 108 -5.71 -9.46 2.31
C ILE A 108 -6.13 -8.10 1.73
N TYR A 109 -7.43 -7.92 1.53
CA TYR A 109 -8.00 -6.62 1.15
C TYR A 109 -8.30 -5.82 2.41
N ALA A 110 -7.36 -4.95 2.79
CA ALA A 110 -7.32 -4.28 4.09
C ALA A 110 -8.59 -3.47 4.37
N ARG A 111 -9.15 -2.82 3.35
CA ARG A 111 -10.42 -2.09 3.46
C ARG A 111 -11.56 -2.99 3.91
N SER A 112 -11.74 -4.13 3.26
CA SER A 112 -12.81 -5.07 3.57
C SER A 112 -12.67 -5.65 4.99
N ILE A 113 -11.43 -5.95 5.41
CA ILE A 113 -11.15 -6.37 6.79
C ILE A 113 -11.53 -5.29 7.80
N TYR A 114 -11.17 -4.04 7.52
CA TYR A 114 -11.49 -2.91 8.38
C TYR A 114 -13.00 -2.70 8.52
N GLU A 115 -13.72 -2.70 7.40
CA GLU A 115 -15.18 -2.54 7.35
C GLU A 115 -15.89 -3.70 8.08
N ALA A 116 -15.41 -4.94 7.93
CA ALA A 116 -15.96 -6.12 8.59
C ALA A 116 -15.80 -6.11 10.12
N GLN A 117 -14.77 -5.44 10.65
CA GLN A 117 -14.58 -5.28 12.10
C GLN A 117 -15.59 -4.32 12.75
N GLY A 118 -16.46 -3.68 11.96
CA GLY A 118 -17.61 -2.96 12.48
C GLY A 118 -17.29 -1.60 13.09
N VAL A 119 -16.26 -0.91 12.60
CA VAL A 119 -16.08 0.52 12.83
C VAL A 119 -17.06 1.28 11.94
N ASP A 120 -18.36 1.13 12.21
CA ASP A 120 -19.39 2.01 11.68
C ASP A 120 -19.51 3.21 12.63
N PRO A 121 -19.04 4.41 12.22
CA PRO A 121 -19.07 5.58 13.10
C PRO A 121 -20.50 5.98 13.51
N LEU A 122 -21.51 5.54 12.76
CA LEU A 122 -22.91 5.81 13.06
C LEU A 122 -23.49 4.88 14.13
N ARG A 123 -22.88 3.71 14.38
CA ARG A 123 -23.42 2.71 15.32
C ARG A 123 -22.87 2.85 16.75
N SER A 124 -21.76 3.55 16.93
CA SER A 124 -21.16 3.80 18.26
C SER A 124 -21.92 4.86 19.08
N THR A 125 -22.70 5.74 18.44
CA THR A 125 -23.53 6.75 19.13
C THR A 125 -24.82 6.18 19.74
N ALA A 126 -25.23 4.97 19.35
CA ALA A 126 -26.48 4.36 19.82
C ALA A 126 -26.36 3.54 21.12
N ARG A 127 -25.15 3.39 21.70
CA ARG A 127 -24.96 2.59 22.94
C ARG A 127 -24.52 3.36 24.18
N SER A 128 -24.48 4.69 24.14
CA SER A 128 -24.41 5.49 25.37
C SER A 128 -25.83 5.84 25.86
N SER A 129 -26.61 4.83 26.24
CA SER A 129 -27.78 5.06 27.09
C SER A 129 -27.27 5.30 28.52
N SER A 130 -26.92 6.55 28.81
CA SER A 130 -26.68 7.00 30.20
C SER A 130 -28.02 7.33 30.88
N PRO A 131 -28.13 7.09 32.20
CA PRO A 131 -29.39 6.95 32.90
C PRO A 131 -30.10 8.29 33.13
N SER A 132 -31.41 8.19 33.33
CA SER A 132 -32.35 9.24 33.70
C SER A 132 -31.76 10.29 34.65
N SER A 133 -31.54 11.52 34.16
CA SER A 133 -31.36 12.69 35.00
C SER A 133 -32.06 13.89 34.38
N THR A 134 -33.02 14.39 35.14
CA THR A 134 -33.91 15.54 34.93
C THR A 134 -33.10 16.77 34.49
N ARG A 135 -33.40 17.36 33.32
CA ARG A 135 -32.70 18.57 32.83
C ARG A 135 -33.51 19.83 33.17
N VAL A 136 -32.87 20.76 33.87
CA VAL A 136 -33.28 22.16 34.01
C VAL A 136 -32.66 22.96 32.83
N PRO A 137 -33.36 23.89 32.17
CA PRO A 137 -32.80 24.63 31.03
C PRO A 137 -31.84 25.74 31.51
N LEU A 138 -30.60 25.73 31.03
CA LEU A 138 -29.63 26.82 31.21
C LEU A 138 -29.77 27.87 30.08
N PRO A 139 -29.93 29.17 30.38
CA PRO A 139 -30.01 30.23 29.35
C PRO A 139 -28.66 30.49 28.66
N GLY A 140 -28.67 30.71 27.33
CA GLY A 140 -27.51 31.20 26.55
C GLY A 140 -26.91 30.25 25.49
N LEU A 141 -27.45 29.05 25.32
CA LEU A 141 -26.88 28.02 24.42
C LEU A 141 -27.55 27.89 23.03
N TYR A 142 -28.61 28.64 22.79
CA TYR A 142 -29.35 28.63 21.52
C TYR A 142 -29.25 29.99 20.85
N ALA A 143 -28.90 30.00 19.56
CA ALA A 143 -29.05 31.19 18.74
C ALA A 143 -30.55 31.52 18.60
N ALA A 144 -30.90 32.78 18.31
CA ALA A 144 -32.30 33.25 18.20
C ALA A 144 -33.13 32.51 17.13
N ASN A 145 -32.48 31.75 16.24
CA ASN A 145 -33.09 30.86 15.25
C ASN A 145 -33.25 29.41 15.73
N GLY A 146 -33.08 29.13 17.03
CA GLY A 146 -33.20 27.80 17.62
C GLY A 146 -32.03 26.85 17.37
N GLN A 147 -30.94 27.30 16.74
CA GLN A 147 -29.78 26.44 16.49
C GLN A 147 -28.87 26.33 17.72
N ASN A 148 -28.60 25.09 18.12
CA ASN A 148 -27.64 24.74 19.18
C ASN A 148 -26.21 24.87 18.63
N ARG A 149 -25.39 25.76 19.21
CA ARG A 149 -24.00 25.97 18.72
C ARG A 149 -23.03 24.85 19.12
N LEU A 150 -23.36 24.06 20.15
CA LEU A 150 -22.56 22.91 20.59
C LEU A 150 -22.71 21.70 19.68
N SER A 151 -23.88 21.51 19.06
CA SER A 151 -24.07 20.40 18.12
C SER A 151 -23.18 20.56 16.89
N SER A 152 -23.08 21.77 16.34
CA SER A 152 -22.19 22.06 15.20
C SER A 152 -20.71 21.79 15.51
N PHE A 153 -20.26 22.07 16.73
CA PHE A 153 -18.89 21.83 17.17
C PHE A 153 -18.62 20.33 17.41
N ASN A 154 -19.53 19.65 18.10
CA ASN A 154 -19.46 18.20 18.31
C ASN A 154 -19.55 17.42 17.00
N THR A 155 -20.35 17.88 16.03
CA THR A 155 -20.45 17.29 14.69
C THR A 155 -19.14 17.47 13.90
N LYS A 156 -18.48 18.63 13.99
CA LYS A 156 -17.18 18.85 13.33
C LYS A 156 -16.06 18.00 13.96
N LEU A 157 -16.02 17.89 15.28
CA LEU A 157 -15.06 17.00 15.98
C LEU A 157 -15.34 15.52 15.70
N ALA A 158 -16.61 15.10 15.65
CA ALA A 158 -16.99 13.74 15.26
C ALA A 158 -16.64 13.47 13.79
N GLN A 159 -16.86 14.42 12.88
CA GLN A 159 -16.43 14.31 11.47
C GLN A 159 -14.91 14.24 11.33
N GLN A 160 -14.14 15.00 12.11
CA GLN A 160 -12.68 14.88 12.15
C GLN A 160 -12.23 13.51 12.68
N ARG A 161 -12.82 13.01 13.76
CA ARG A 161 -12.52 11.67 14.28
C ARG A 161 -12.92 10.56 13.31
N CYS A 162 -14.06 10.68 12.62
CA CYS A 162 -14.47 9.74 11.56
C CYS A 162 -13.54 9.79 10.34
N ALA A 163 -13.04 10.98 9.98
CA ALA A 163 -12.11 11.14 8.86
C ALA A 163 -10.72 10.54 9.19
N GLU A 164 -10.26 10.68 10.43
CA GLU A 164 -9.03 10.04 10.93
C GLU A 164 -9.20 8.51 11.08
N GLU A 165 -10.38 8.05 11.51
CA GLU A 165 -10.77 6.63 11.58
C GLU A 165 -10.99 5.97 10.20
N MET A 166 -11.06 6.74 9.10
CA MET A 166 -11.25 6.20 7.74
C MET A 166 -10.06 6.49 6.81
N SER A 167 -8.84 6.52 7.34
CA SER A 167 -7.65 6.64 6.50
C SER A 167 -7.23 5.26 5.92
N PRO A 168 -6.80 5.19 4.64
CA PRO A 168 -6.26 3.96 4.04
C PRO A 168 -5.08 3.35 4.82
N GLN A 169 -4.38 4.18 5.59
CA GLN A 169 -3.34 3.78 6.51
C GLN A 169 -3.90 2.93 7.66
N LYS A 170 -5.05 3.32 8.23
CA LYS A 170 -5.68 2.59 9.34
C LYS A 170 -6.17 1.22 8.91
N TRP A 171 -6.67 1.09 7.69
CA TRP A 171 -7.05 -0.22 7.13
C TRP A 171 -5.86 -1.16 7.11
N LYS A 172 -4.70 -0.69 6.64
CA LYS A 172 -3.46 -1.48 6.65
C LYS A 172 -2.97 -1.80 8.05
N GLU A 173 -3.03 -0.88 9.01
CA GLU A 173 -2.69 -1.17 10.41
C GLU A 173 -3.50 -2.33 10.97
N VAL A 174 -4.81 -2.31 10.76
CA VAL A 174 -5.71 -3.35 11.27
C VAL A 174 -5.40 -4.69 10.61
N ALA A 175 -5.24 -4.72 9.29
CA ALA A 175 -4.85 -5.92 8.56
C ALA A 175 -3.48 -6.45 9.03
N PHE A 176 -2.47 -5.58 9.14
CA PHE A 176 -1.12 -5.94 9.60
C PHE A 176 -1.16 -6.48 11.03
N SER A 177 -1.92 -5.85 11.91
CA SER A 177 -2.08 -6.29 13.31
C SER A 177 -2.62 -7.71 13.37
N LEU A 178 -3.66 -8.03 12.60
CA LEU A 178 -4.22 -9.38 12.57
C LEU A 178 -3.21 -10.41 12.06
N GLU A 179 -2.57 -10.15 10.92
CA GLU A 179 -1.64 -11.10 10.30
C GLU A 179 -0.38 -11.31 11.13
N ILE A 180 0.22 -10.23 11.63
CA ILE A 180 1.45 -10.29 12.43
C ILE A 180 1.18 -10.95 13.78
N ASN A 181 0.12 -10.56 14.49
CA ASN A 181 -0.22 -11.19 15.76
C ASN A 181 -0.63 -12.65 15.57
N GLY A 182 -1.41 -12.96 14.52
CA GLY A 182 -1.78 -14.32 14.16
C GLY A 182 -0.56 -15.20 13.84
N PHE A 183 0.48 -14.65 13.24
CA PHE A 183 1.73 -15.37 12.98
C PHE A 183 2.56 -15.63 14.24
N TYR A 184 2.73 -14.62 15.09
CA TYR A 184 3.58 -14.71 16.29
C TYR A 184 2.90 -15.34 17.51
N SER A 185 1.58 -15.57 17.46
CA SER A 185 0.82 -16.27 18.50
C SER A 185 0.66 -17.77 18.27
N ARG A 186 1.16 -18.32 17.14
CA ARG A 186 1.00 -19.74 16.79
C ARG A 186 1.65 -20.69 17.79
N TYR A 187 2.75 -20.27 18.40
CA TYR A 187 3.50 -21.10 19.34
C TYR A 187 3.80 -20.34 20.63
N ALA A 188 3.70 -21.05 21.76
CA ALA A 188 4.13 -20.51 23.05
C ALA A 188 5.62 -20.13 23.00
N HIS A 189 5.95 -18.97 23.57
CA HIS A 189 7.32 -18.42 23.64
C HIS A 189 8.01 -18.05 22.32
N GLN A 190 7.31 -17.98 21.19
CA GLN A 190 7.90 -17.57 19.92
C GLN A 190 8.65 -16.22 20.03
N SER A 191 9.86 -16.15 19.47
CA SER A 191 10.65 -14.94 19.39
C SER A 191 10.22 -14.09 18.20
N TRP A 192 10.05 -12.79 18.39
CA TRP A 192 9.87 -11.85 17.30
C TRP A 192 11.20 -11.74 16.53
N LYS A 193 11.16 -11.94 15.21
CA LYS A 193 12.37 -11.92 14.37
C LYS A 193 12.35 -10.67 13.51
N ASN A 194 11.92 -10.81 12.27
CA ASN A 194 11.80 -9.74 11.28
C ASN A 194 10.33 -9.53 10.93
N VAL A 195 9.95 -8.27 10.73
CA VAL A 195 8.76 -7.88 9.97
C VAL A 195 9.23 -6.93 8.88
N ILE A 196 9.08 -7.35 7.62
CA ILE A 196 9.54 -6.59 6.46
C ILE A 196 8.32 -6.13 5.66
N SER A 197 8.18 -4.82 5.52
CA SER A 197 7.12 -4.19 4.73
C SER A 197 7.73 -3.59 3.48
N ILE A 198 7.17 -3.92 2.31
CA ILE A 198 7.61 -3.44 1.01
C ILE A 198 6.38 -2.97 0.25
N GLY A 199 6.35 -1.69 -0.14
CA GLY A 199 5.22 -1.10 -0.84
C GLY A 199 5.55 0.27 -1.43
N ASP A 200 4.68 0.72 -2.32
CA ASP A 200 4.75 2.01 -2.99
C ASP A 200 4.33 3.16 -2.11
N SER A 201 3.68 2.95 -0.96
CA SER A 201 3.19 4.05 -0.12
C SER A 201 3.82 4.10 1.27
N ILE A 202 3.84 5.30 1.86
CA ILE A 202 4.22 5.52 3.26
C ILE A 202 3.23 4.85 4.24
N PHE A 203 2.02 4.51 3.76
CA PHE A 203 1.01 3.88 4.58
C PHE A 203 1.47 2.52 5.13
N GLU A 204 2.16 1.72 4.32
CA GLU A 204 2.75 0.43 4.67
C GLU A 204 3.83 0.59 5.73
N ARG A 205 4.73 1.56 5.52
CA ARG A 205 5.83 1.86 6.43
C ARG A 205 5.32 2.24 7.81
N ASP A 206 4.37 3.15 7.85
CA ASP A 206 3.85 3.66 9.10
C ASP A 206 2.95 2.65 9.82
N ALA A 207 2.16 1.88 9.06
CA ALA A 207 1.31 0.84 9.60
C ALA A 207 2.14 -0.24 10.32
N VAL A 208 3.22 -0.74 9.69
CA VAL A 208 4.04 -1.78 10.31
C VAL A 208 4.74 -1.25 11.57
N ARG A 209 5.24 -0.01 11.54
CA ARG A 209 5.87 0.62 12.71
C ARG A 209 4.90 0.72 13.88
N ARG A 210 3.68 1.20 13.64
CA ARG A 210 2.66 1.30 14.70
C ARG A 210 2.27 -0.07 15.26
N VAL A 211 2.06 -1.06 14.41
CA VAL A 211 1.72 -2.43 14.85
C VAL A 211 2.84 -3.04 15.69
N VAL A 212 4.10 -2.90 15.26
CA VAL A 212 5.23 -3.46 16.02
C VAL A 212 5.40 -2.73 17.36
N VAL A 213 5.23 -1.41 17.41
CA VAL A 213 5.26 -0.64 18.68
C VAL A 213 4.13 -1.06 19.62
N GLN A 214 2.96 -1.42 19.11
CA GLN A 214 1.79 -1.81 19.91
C GLN A 214 1.74 -3.31 20.26
N ARG A 215 2.77 -4.10 19.91
CA ARG A 215 2.77 -5.54 20.14
C ARG A 215 2.70 -5.92 21.64
N PRO A 216 2.11 -7.08 21.99
CA PRO A 216 1.93 -7.46 23.39
C PRO A 216 3.22 -7.68 24.19
N ASP A 217 4.27 -8.20 23.56
CA ASP A 217 5.56 -8.49 24.20
C ASP A 217 6.67 -7.58 23.67
N GLN A 218 6.95 -6.52 24.43
CA GLN A 218 8.02 -5.56 24.13
C GLN A 218 9.41 -6.05 24.56
N LYS A 219 9.50 -7.07 25.43
CA LYS A 219 10.79 -7.57 25.95
C LYS A 219 11.58 -8.28 24.85
N LYS A 220 10.88 -8.87 23.88
CA LYS A 220 11.50 -9.51 22.71
C LYS A 220 11.75 -8.47 21.61
N LYS A 221 13.01 -8.40 21.15
CA LYS A 221 13.43 -7.53 20.04
C LYS A 221 12.73 -7.96 18.75
N CYS A 222 11.98 -7.06 18.13
CA CYS A 222 11.41 -7.23 16.78
C CYS A 222 12.13 -6.27 15.84
N ARG A 223 12.68 -6.78 14.73
CA ARG A 223 13.34 -5.97 13.70
C ARG A 223 12.30 -5.56 12.65
N THR A 224 12.01 -4.28 12.60
CA THR A 224 11.06 -3.68 11.66
C THR A 224 11.82 -3.09 10.51
N LYS A 225 11.55 -3.56 9.30
CA LYS A 225 12.27 -3.14 8.10
C LYS A 225 11.28 -2.69 7.05
N THR A 226 11.49 -1.50 6.51
CA THR A 226 10.61 -0.89 5.53
C THR A 226 11.39 -0.59 4.27
N LEU A 227 10.80 -0.88 3.11
CA LEU A 227 11.31 -0.48 1.80
C LEU A 227 10.17 0.19 1.03
N LYS A 228 10.31 1.49 0.81
CA LYS A 228 9.37 2.33 0.05
C LYS A 228 9.81 2.39 -1.41
N LEU A 229 8.89 1.99 -2.29
CA LEU A 229 9.01 2.07 -3.74
C LEU A 229 8.52 3.43 -4.24
N PHE A 230 8.80 3.76 -5.50
CA PHE A 230 8.30 4.95 -6.16
C PHE A 230 6.77 4.99 -6.20
N ASP A 231 6.25 6.21 -6.11
CA ASP A 231 4.87 6.50 -6.42
C ASP A 231 4.72 6.59 -7.95
N ASP A 232 3.76 5.85 -8.53
CA ASP A 232 3.39 5.88 -9.96
C ASP A 232 4.55 5.68 -10.98
N PRO A 233 5.37 4.60 -10.88
CA PRO A 233 6.50 4.39 -11.78
C PRO A 233 6.09 4.01 -13.22
N GLU A 234 6.94 4.33 -14.20
CA GLU A 234 6.85 3.72 -15.53
C GLU A 234 7.19 2.22 -15.48
N ILE A 235 6.83 1.45 -16.52
CA ILE A 235 6.99 -0.01 -16.48
C ILE A 235 8.47 -0.42 -16.41
N GLU A 236 9.36 0.33 -17.04
CA GLU A 236 10.81 0.17 -16.98
C GLU A 236 11.35 0.45 -15.57
N GLU A 237 10.90 1.51 -14.92
CA GLU A 237 11.27 1.86 -13.54
C GLU A 237 10.74 0.82 -12.56
N LEU A 238 9.54 0.28 -12.79
CA LEU A 238 8.97 -0.78 -11.97
C LEU A 238 9.78 -2.08 -12.07
N ILE A 239 10.21 -2.45 -13.28
CA ILE A 239 11.10 -3.60 -13.49
C ILE A 239 12.42 -3.38 -12.75
N ALA A 240 13.02 -2.19 -12.85
CA ALA A 240 14.26 -1.85 -12.16
C ALA A 240 14.08 -1.94 -10.63
N GLN A 241 13.03 -1.35 -10.07
CA GLN A 241 12.72 -1.43 -8.65
C GLN A 241 12.56 -2.88 -8.16
N VAL A 242 11.88 -3.75 -8.92
CA VAL A 242 11.74 -5.17 -8.56
C VAL A 242 13.11 -5.87 -8.50
N LYS A 243 14.03 -5.54 -9.42
CA LYS A 243 15.41 -6.06 -9.39
C LYS A 243 16.17 -5.56 -8.15
N VAL A 244 16.08 -4.27 -7.82
CA VAL A 244 16.68 -3.71 -6.59
C VAL A 244 16.15 -4.42 -5.35
N VAL A 245 14.83 -4.64 -5.27
CA VAL A 245 14.22 -5.37 -4.16
C VAL A 245 14.76 -6.79 -4.07
N GLN A 246 14.97 -7.47 -5.19
CA GLN A 246 15.56 -8.82 -5.21
C GLN A 246 16.96 -8.86 -4.63
N ASP A 247 17.80 -7.90 -4.97
CA ASP A 247 19.18 -7.83 -4.51
C ASP A 247 19.28 -7.48 -3.02
N VAL A 248 18.46 -6.54 -2.55
CA VAL A 248 18.51 -6.05 -1.17
C VAL A 248 17.76 -6.96 -0.19
N LEU A 249 16.79 -7.76 -0.63
CA LEU A 249 15.91 -8.53 0.25
C LEU A 249 16.67 -9.46 1.21
N ASN A 250 17.71 -10.15 0.72
CA ASN A 250 18.51 -11.04 1.56
C ASN A 250 19.29 -10.26 2.63
N VAL A 251 19.87 -9.12 2.24
CA VAL A 251 20.60 -8.22 3.15
C VAL A 251 19.65 -7.68 4.22
N MET A 252 18.46 -7.23 3.81
CA MET A 252 17.40 -6.83 4.73
C MET A 252 17.08 -7.96 5.69
N VAL A 253 16.92 -9.20 5.26
CA VAL A 253 16.61 -10.32 6.18
C VAL A 253 17.73 -10.54 7.21
N GLN A 254 18.99 -10.48 6.79
CA GLN A 254 20.15 -10.78 7.64
C GLN A 254 20.53 -9.68 8.63
N TYR A 255 20.25 -8.40 8.30
CA TYR A 255 20.63 -7.27 9.15
C TYR A 255 20.01 -7.34 10.57
N ASP A 256 20.80 -7.16 11.64
CA ASP A 256 20.31 -7.25 13.03
C ASP A 256 19.82 -5.91 13.60
N GLY A 257 18.91 -5.25 12.89
CA GLY A 257 18.33 -3.98 13.34
C GLY A 257 17.08 -3.58 12.58
N ASP A 258 16.54 -2.44 12.96
CA ASP A 258 15.48 -1.78 12.21
C ASP A 258 16.08 -1.10 10.98
N LEU A 259 15.35 -1.09 9.86
CA LEU A 259 15.75 -0.43 8.60
C LEU A 259 14.59 0.38 8.05
N ASP A 260 14.91 1.52 7.45
CA ASP A 260 13.99 2.30 6.64
C ASP A 260 14.70 2.71 5.36
N ILE A 261 14.33 2.04 4.28
CA ILE A 261 14.90 2.25 2.95
C ILE A 261 13.83 2.92 2.09
N GLU A 262 14.21 3.98 1.40
CA GLU A 262 13.44 4.59 0.32
C GLU A 262 14.30 4.47 -0.94
N ILE A 263 13.76 3.87 -2.00
CA ILE A 263 14.45 3.84 -3.29
C ILE A 263 14.41 5.26 -3.88
N ASP A 264 15.52 5.74 -4.44
CA ASP A 264 15.60 6.97 -5.23
C ASP A 264 15.97 6.70 -6.70
N GLU A 265 16.02 7.76 -7.53
CA GLU A 265 16.33 7.63 -8.96
C GLU A 265 17.77 7.14 -9.22
N ASP A 266 18.70 7.40 -8.31
CA ASP A 266 20.10 7.01 -8.48
C ASP A 266 20.28 5.52 -8.18
N ASP A 267 19.51 4.97 -7.24
CA ASP A 267 19.43 3.53 -6.98
C ASP A 267 19.04 2.71 -8.22
N LEU A 268 18.22 3.26 -9.12
CA LEU A 268 17.81 2.57 -10.35
C LEU A 268 18.89 2.57 -11.44
N LYS A 269 19.84 3.51 -11.39
CA LYS A 269 20.91 3.65 -12.41
C LYS A 269 22.10 2.73 -12.12
N LEU A 270 22.17 2.19 -10.92
CA LEU A 270 23.24 1.29 -10.50
C LEU A 270 22.97 -0.10 -11.06
N GLU A 271 23.67 -0.49 -12.13
CA GLU A 271 23.60 -1.86 -12.63
C GLU A 271 24.31 -2.85 -11.68
N GLY A 272 23.69 -4.02 -11.47
CA GLY A 272 24.28 -5.28 -11.01
C GLY A 272 25.44 -5.23 -10.01
N GLY A 273 25.16 -5.47 -8.73
CA GLY A 273 26.17 -5.72 -7.69
C GLY A 273 26.60 -4.49 -6.88
N CYS A 274 26.72 -3.32 -7.50
CA CYS A 274 27.07 -2.07 -6.81
C CYS A 274 26.01 -1.64 -5.78
N ILE A 275 24.73 -1.93 -6.06
CA ILE A 275 23.62 -1.67 -5.13
C ILE A 275 23.86 -2.37 -3.81
N VAL A 276 24.26 -3.65 -3.82
CA VAL A 276 24.41 -4.43 -2.59
C VAL A 276 25.54 -3.88 -1.74
N GLU A 277 26.66 -3.47 -2.35
CA GLU A 277 27.76 -2.81 -1.64
C GLU A 277 27.39 -1.42 -1.12
N ILE A 278 26.70 -0.59 -1.93
CA ILE A 278 26.28 0.76 -1.52
C ILE A 278 25.24 0.69 -0.39
N PHE A 279 24.27 -0.22 -0.48
CA PHE A 279 23.30 -0.44 0.59
C PHE A 279 23.98 -1.04 1.82
N LEU A 280 24.90 -1.99 1.67
CA LEU A 280 25.65 -2.53 2.80
C LEU A 280 26.50 -1.45 3.47
N LEU A 281 27.17 -0.60 2.71
CA LEU A 281 27.94 0.54 3.21
C LEU A 281 27.03 1.58 3.87
N SER A 282 25.88 1.92 3.28
CA SER A 282 24.90 2.84 3.88
C SER A 282 24.27 2.27 5.15
N ILE A 283 24.03 0.97 5.21
CA ILE A 283 23.52 0.27 6.40
C ILE A 283 24.59 0.21 7.50
N ILE A 284 25.85 -0.06 7.15
CA ILE A 284 26.99 -0.07 8.08
C ILE A 284 27.29 1.35 8.60
N MET A 285 27.29 2.35 7.71
CA MET A 285 27.59 3.74 8.03
C MET A 285 26.42 4.44 8.73
N GLY A 286 25.17 4.06 8.43
CA GLY A 286 23.94 4.58 9.02
C GLY A 286 23.69 4.19 10.48
N ALA A 287 24.51 3.30 11.06
CA ALA A 287 24.55 3.08 12.52
C ALA A 287 25.27 4.22 13.28
N THR A 288 25.90 5.16 12.57
CA THR A 288 26.43 6.42 13.12
C THR A 288 26.02 7.57 12.23
N GLY A 289 25.07 8.39 12.70
CA GLY A 289 24.51 9.48 11.92
C GLY A 289 25.53 10.45 11.32
N SER A 290 25.14 11.05 10.20
CA SER A 290 25.74 12.23 9.57
C SER A 290 27.21 12.09 9.13
N LEU A 291 27.44 11.57 7.93
CA LEU A 291 28.42 12.02 6.91
C LEU A 291 28.25 11.02 5.74
N PHE A 292 27.98 11.42 4.51
CA PHE A 292 28.93 12.11 3.65
C PHE A 292 28.19 13.02 2.65
N ARG A 293 28.46 14.33 2.75
CA ARG A 293 28.63 15.15 1.57
C ARG A 293 29.97 14.74 0.92
N ASN A 294 29.95 14.48 -0.38
CA ASN A 294 31.11 14.38 -1.27
C ASN A 294 32.17 13.33 -0.89
N THR A 295 32.14 12.11 -1.43
CA THR A 295 33.37 11.35 -1.75
C THR A 295 33.14 10.37 -2.90
N VAL A 296 33.99 10.47 -3.91
CA VAL A 296 34.17 9.60 -5.08
C VAL A 296 35.09 8.42 -4.69
N ALA A 297 34.76 7.20 -5.14
CA ALA A 297 35.68 6.08 -5.44
C ALA A 297 34.80 5.01 -6.15
N VAL A 298 34.94 4.64 -7.42
CA VAL A 298 36.05 3.97 -8.14
C VAL A 298 36.62 2.77 -7.39
N VAL A 299 36.07 1.59 -7.69
CA VAL A 299 36.73 0.52 -8.48
C VAL A 299 35.73 0.02 -9.50
#